data_AF-A0A482VQJ6-F1
#
_entry.id   AF-A0A482VQJ6-F1
#
_cell.length_a   1.000
_cell.length_b   1.000
_cell.length_c   1.000
_cell.angle_alpha   90.00
_cell.angle_beta   90.00
_cell.angle_gamma   90.00
#
_symmetry.space_group_name_H-M   'P 1'
#
loop_
_entity.id
_entity.type
_entity.pdbx_description
1 polymer ?
#
loop_
_entity_poly.entity_id
_entity_poly.type
_entity_poly.pdbx_seq_one_letter_code
_entity_poly.pdbx_strand_id
1 'polypeptide(L)'
;MARIVEDEDKKEVFVPLAVLHEALAALNKVVPAKLKHSYEKEYANFCQWRKRKQARGVDEKIILTYISERSKNAKSSSLWSYYSQLKKMLSVKEN
;
A
#
# COMPACT_ATOMS: atom_id res chain seq x y z
N MET A 1 15.73 -20.10 26.99
CA MET A 1 15.91 -18.63 27.00
C MET A 1 15.75 -18.16 25.56
N ALA A 2 14.75 -17.33 25.30
CA ALA A 2 14.24 -17.05 23.95
C ALA A 2 15.11 -16.03 23.20
N ARG A 3 15.53 -16.44 21.99
CA ARG A 3 15.83 -15.67 20.76
C ARG A 3 15.89 -14.14 20.93
N ILE A 4 17.11 -13.61 20.95
CA ILE A 4 17.36 -12.25 20.46
C ILE A 4 17.22 -12.35 18.94
N VAL A 5 16.14 -11.80 18.40
CA VAL A 5 16.02 -11.55 16.96
C VAL A 5 16.79 -10.26 16.76
N GLU A 6 18.01 -10.38 16.24
CA GLU A 6 18.84 -9.25 15.88
C GLU A 6 18.11 -8.42 14.83
N ASP A 7 17.83 -7.17 15.20
CA ASP A 7 17.18 -6.14 14.40
C ASP A 7 17.81 -6.02 13.01
N GLU A 8 16.91 -5.92 12.03
CA GLU A 8 17.21 -5.81 10.61
C GLU A 8 18.30 -4.78 10.29
N ASP A 9 19.28 -5.25 9.52
CA ASP A 9 20.25 -4.51 8.72
C ASP A 9 19.57 -3.35 7.95
N LYS A 10 19.44 -2.19 8.62
CA LYS A 10 19.15 -0.92 7.97
C LYS A 10 20.39 -0.53 7.17
N LYS A 11 20.53 -1.08 5.96
CA LYS A 11 21.48 -0.53 4.98
C LYS A 11 21.08 0.90 4.71
N GLU A 12 21.88 1.85 5.22
CA GLU A 12 21.83 3.22 4.74
C GLU A 12 22.21 3.20 3.25
N VAL A 13 21.20 3.20 2.40
CA VAL A 13 21.38 3.32 0.96
C VAL A 13 21.83 4.75 0.69
N PHE A 14 23.07 4.92 0.21
CA PHE A 14 23.53 6.22 -0.26
C PHE A 14 22.75 6.60 -1.52
N VAL A 15 21.79 7.51 -1.37
CA VAL A 15 21.02 8.06 -2.49
C VAL A 15 21.59 9.43 -2.87
N PRO A 16 22.17 9.60 -4.07
CA PRO A 16 22.69 10.89 -4.51
C PRO A 16 21.62 11.98 -4.50
N LEU A 17 22.01 13.22 -4.21
CA LEU A 17 21.09 14.36 -4.05
C LEU A 17 20.19 14.59 -5.28
N ALA A 18 20.73 14.39 -6.49
CA ALA A 18 19.95 14.48 -7.72
C ALA A 18 18.81 13.45 -7.78
N VAL A 19 19.09 12.21 -7.34
CA VAL A 19 18.11 11.12 -7.27
C VAL A 19 17.07 11.39 -6.17
N LEU A 20 17.49 11.97 -5.03
CA LEU A 20 16.55 12.42 -3.98
C LEU A 20 15.64 13.53 -4.47
N HIS A 21 16.17 14.53 -5.16
CA HIS A 21 15.36 15.62 -5.73
C HIS A 21 14.35 15.12 -6.76
N GLU A 22 14.76 14.19 -7.62
CA GLU A 22 13.86 13.57 -8.59
C GLU A 22 12.81 12.69 -7.90
N ALA A 23 13.19 11.95 -6.86
CA ALA A 23 12.25 11.17 -6.05
C ALA A 23 11.25 12.05 -5.29
N LEU A 24 11.68 13.21 -4.75
CA LEU A 24 10.81 14.17 -4.08
C LEU A 24 9.89 14.91 -5.06
N ALA A 25 10.42 15.29 -6.23
CA ALA A 25 9.63 15.89 -7.31
C ALA A 25 8.61 14.87 -7.86
N ALA A 26 9.02 13.61 -8.00
CA ALA A 26 8.13 12.50 -8.32
C ALA A 26 7.11 12.31 -7.20
N LEU A 27 7.48 12.25 -5.92
CA LEU A 27 6.55 12.08 -4.81
C LEU A 27 5.47 13.18 -4.77
N ASN A 28 5.88 14.44 -4.98
CA ASN A 28 4.98 15.58 -5.10
C ASN A 28 4.11 15.53 -6.38
N LYS A 29 4.58 14.90 -7.46
CA LYS A 29 3.80 14.59 -8.68
C LYS A 29 3.01 13.27 -8.61
N VAL A 30 3.32 12.36 -7.67
CA VAL A 30 2.84 10.95 -7.59
C VAL A 30 1.51 10.84 -6.86
N VAL A 31 1.09 11.89 -6.17
CA VAL A 31 -0.35 12.11 -5.95
C VAL A 31 -0.81 13.26 -6.85
N PRO A 32 -0.84 13.08 -8.19
CA PRO A 32 -1.62 13.98 -9.00
C PRO A 32 -3.05 13.92 -8.45
N ALA A 33 -3.70 15.08 -8.30
CA ALA A 33 -5.09 15.16 -7.83
C ALA A 33 -6.02 14.17 -8.57
N LYS A 34 -5.68 13.80 -9.82
CA LYS A 34 -6.33 12.75 -10.62
C LYS A 34 -6.29 11.35 -9.99
N LEU A 35 -5.19 10.94 -9.36
CA LEU A 35 -5.05 9.61 -8.76
C LEU A 35 -5.69 9.54 -7.38
N LYS A 36 -5.75 10.65 -6.63
CA LYS A 36 -6.37 10.68 -5.30
C LYS A 36 -7.78 10.06 -5.31
N HIS A 37 -8.58 10.38 -6.33
CA HIS A 37 -9.91 9.80 -6.50
C HIS A 37 -9.89 8.28 -6.73
N SER A 38 -8.94 7.77 -7.52
CA SER A 38 -8.77 6.31 -7.73
C SER A 38 -8.35 5.62 -6.45
N TYR A 39 -7.42 6.21 -5.69
CA TYR A 39 -6.91 5.64 -4.44
C TYR A 39 -7.99 5.64 -3.35
N GLU A 40 -8.76 6.73 -3.24
CA GLU A 40 -9.93 6.84 -2.36
C GLU A 40 -11.01 5.84 -2.74
N LYS A 41 -11.28 5.67 -4.04
CA LYS A 41 -12.22 4.66 -4.53
C LYS A 41 -11.78 3.26 -4.13
N GLU A 42 -10.49 2.93 -4.25
CA GLU A 42 -10.02 1.61 -3.84
C GLU A 42 -10.01 1.36 -2.35
N TYR A 43 -9.67 2.38 -1.57
CA TYR A 43 -9.85 2.32 -0.13
C TYR A 43 -11.33 2.11 0.24
N ALA A 44 -12.26 2.83 -0.39
CA ALA A 44 -13.69 2.66 -0.16
C ALA A 44 -14.18 1.25 -0.53
N ASN A 45 -13.73 0.70 -1.67
CA ASN A 45 -14.03 -0.67 -2.08
C ASN A 45 -13.53 -1.69 -1.05
N PHE A 46 -12.32 -1.49 -0.53
CA PHE A 46 -11.76 -2.33 0.52
C PHE A 46 -12.53 -2.21 1.84
N CYS A 47 -12.90 -1.00 2.27
CA CYS A 47 -13.74 -0.79 3.46
C CYS A 47 -15.10 -1.48 3.32
N GLN A 48 -15.73 -1.40 2.15
CA GLN A 48 -17.01 -2.07 1.89
C GLN A 48 -16.84 -3.60 1.92
N TRP A 49 -15.80 -4.11 1.28
CA TRP A 49 -15.47 -5.54 1.31
C TRP A 49 -15.22 -6.03 2.73
N ARG A 50 -14.45 -5.27 3.52
CA ARG A 50 -14.17 -5.56 4.93
C ARG A 50 -15.47 -5.65 5.74
N LYS A 51 -16.38 -4.69 5.56
CA LYS A 51 -17.70 -4.70 6.21
C LYS A 51 -18.51 -5.95 5.85
N ARG A 52 -18.53 -6.34 4.57
CA ARG A 52 -19.21 -7.56 4.10
C ARG A 52 -18.62 -8.84 4.71
N LYS A 53 -17.30 -8.89 4.90
CA LYS A 53 -16.58 -10.04 5.47
C LYS A 53 -16.49 -10.02 7.00
N GLN A 54 -17.01 -8.97 7.64
CA GLN A 54 -16.88 -8.72 9.09
C GLN A 54 -15.43 -8.78 9.60
N ALA A 55 -14.46 -8.49 8.75
CA ALA A 55 -13.05 -8.48 9.12
C ALA A 55 -12.76 -7.23 9.96
N ARG A 56 -12.23 -7.41 11.17
CA ARG A 56 -11.86 -6.32 12.08
C ARG A 56 -10.38 -5.98 11.90
N GLY A 57 -10.07 -4.69 11.87
CA GLY A 57 -8.70 -4.18 11.75
C GLY A 57 -8.12 -4.26 10.34
N VAL A 58 -6.89 -3.75 10.22
CA VAL A 58 -6.06 -3.83 9.02
C VAL A 58 -4.89 -4.76 9.34
N ASP A 59 -4.88 -5.95 8.76
CA ASP A 59 -3.75 -6.88 8.83
C ASP A 59 -3.33 -7.27 7.42
N GLU A 60 -2.06 -7.64 7.24
CA GLU A 60 -1.55 -8.07 5.94
C GLU A 60 -2.33 -9.27 5.38
N LYS A 61 -2.80 -10.18 6.24
CA LYS A 61 -3.65 -11.32 5.83
C LYS A 61 -4.98 -10.86 5.26
N ILE A 62 -5.57 -9.81 5.82
CA ILE A 62 -6.83 -9.23 5.36
C ILE A 62 -6.63 -8.56 3.99
N ILE A 63 -5.51 -7.84 3.82
CA ILE A 63 -5.14 -7.20 2.55
C ILE A 63 -4.88 -8.25 1.46
N LEU A 64 -4.10 -9.29 1.76
CA LEU A 64 -3.79 -10.36 0.82
C LEU A 64 -5.05 -11.11 0.40
N THR A 65 -5.96 -11.39 1.34
CA THR A 65 -7.25 -12.03 1.03
C THR A 65 -8.08 -11.17 0.08
N TYR A 66 -8.14 -9.86 0.34
CA TYR A 66 -8.84 -8.92 -0.54
C TYR A 66 -8.25 -8.90 -1.96
N ILE A 67 -6.92 -8.80 -2.07
CA ILE A 67 -6.23 -8.80 -3.37
C ILE A 67 -6.39 -10.14 -4.09
N SER A 68 -6.38 -11.27 -3.38
CA SER A 68 -6.64 -12.61 -3.92
C SER A 68 -8.08 -12.77 -4.43
N GLU A 69 -9.08 -12.24 -3.73
CA GLU A 69 -10.45 -12.23 -4.25
C GLU A 69 -10.58 -11.33 -5.49
N ARG A 70 -9.83 -10.22 -5.51
CA ARG A 70 -9.82 -9.27 -6.62
C ARG A 70 -9.07 -9.80 -7.85
N SER A 71 -8.08 -10.67 -7.66
CA SER A 71 -7.32 -11.30 -8.75
C SER A 71 -8.18 -12.19 -9.64
N LYS A 72 -9.31 -12.67 -9.12
CA LYS A 72 -10.29 -13.44 -9.90
C LYS A 72 -10.98 -12.62 -10.99
N ASN A 73 -11.00 -11.28 -10.84
CA ASN A 73 -11.74 -10.37 -11.71
C ASN A 73 -10.86 -9.28 -12.35
N ALA A 74 -9.55 -9.26 -12.07
CA ALA A 74 -8.64 -8.21 -12.53
C ALA A 74 -7.33 -8.78 -13.09
N LYS A 75 -6.75 -8.06 -14.06
CA LYS A 75 -5.44 -8.41 -14.67
C LYS A 75 -4.30 -8.24 -13.67
N SER A 76 -3.27 -9.09 -13.76
CA SER A 76 -2.15 -9.14 -12.81
C SER A 76 -1.38 -7.82 -12.67
N SER A 77 -1.19 -7.07 -13.75
CA SER A 77 -0.54 -5.75 -13.71
C SER A 77 -1.35 -4.70 -12.94
N SER A 78 -2.68 -4.84 -12.92
CA SER A 78 -3.57 -3.96 -12.16
C SER A 78 -3.62 -4.34 -10.67
N LEU A 79 -3.39 -5.61 -10.31
CA LEU A 79 -3.41 -6.06 -8.92
C LEU A 79 -2.32 -5.44 -8.07
N TRP A 80 -1.08 -5.40 -8.58
CA TRP A 80 0.02 -4.73 -7.89
C TRP A 80 -0.24 -3.23 -7.72
N SER A 81 -0.88 -2.61 -8.73
CA SER A 81 -1.30 -1.21 -8.62
C SER A 81 -2.33 -1.03 -7.50
N TYR A 82 -3.33 -1.90 -7.40
CA TYR A 82 -4.33 -1.86 -6.32
C TYR A 82 -3.73 -2.11 -4.93
N TYR A 83 -2.80 -3.07 -4.82
CA TYR A 83 -2.10 -3.35 -3.56
C TYR A 83 -1.32 -2.13 -3.09
N SER A 84 -0.50 -1.53 -3.97
CA SER A 84 0.29 -0.35 -3.65
C SER A 84 -0.58 0.85 -3.29
N GLN A 85 -1.67 1.07 -4.03
CA GLN A 85 -2.66 2.12 -3.74
C GLN A 85 -3.27 1.95 -2.35
N LEU A 86 -3.73 0.74 -2.04
CA LEU A 86 -4.36 0.43 -0.77
C LEU A 86 -3.38 0.59 0.39
N LYS A 87 -2.15 0.06 0.25
CA LYS A 87 -1.10 0.16 1.27
C LYS A 87 -0.73 1.63 1.55
N LYS A 88 -0.64 2.45 0.50
CA LYS A 88 -0.41 3.90 0.63
C LYS A 88 -1.57 4.59 1.37
N MET A 89 -2.81 4.27 1.03
CA MET A 89 -3.98 4.88 1.69
C MET A 89 -4.12 4.45 3.14
N LEU A 90 -3.81 3.20 3.46
CA LEU A 90 -3.78 2.69 4.84
C LEU A 90 -2.75 3.43 5.68
N SER A 91 -1.54 3.64 5.14
CA SER A 91 -0.50 4.44 5.80
C SER A 91 -0.87 5.91 6.01
N VAL A 92 -1.86 6.44 5.28
CA VAL A 92 -2.34 7.83 5.43
C VAL A 92 -3.56 7.94 6.34
N LYS A 93 -4.42 6.91 6.37
CA LYS A 93 -5.72 6.92 7.05
C LYS A 93 -5.73 6.22 8.40
N GLU A 94 -4.84 5.25 8.61
CA GLU A 94 -4.78 4.41 9.82
C GLU A 94 -3.43 4.55 10.54
N ASN A 95 -2.73 5.68 10.34
CA ASN A 95 -1.47 6.04 10.98
C ASN A 95 -1.64 7.27 11.87
#